data_AF-A0A2J5HQI9-F1
#
_entry.id   AF-A0A2J5HQI9-F1
#
_cell.length_a   1.000
_cell.length_b   1.000
_cell.length_c   1.000
_cell.angle_alpha   90.00
_cell.angle_beta   90.00
_cell.angle_gamma   90.00
#
_symmetry.space_group_name_H-M   'P 1'
#
loop_
_entity.id
_entity.type
_entity.pdbx_description
1 polymer ?
#
loop_
_entity_poly.entity_id
_entity_poly.type
_entity_poly.pdbx_seq_one_letter_code
_entity_poly.pdbx_strand_id
1 'polypeptide(L)'
;MPKFYASLTPPLTEWASKQSVFFVSSAPLRGKHINLSPKGMGDAPLAFMSPNEAAYVDMTGSGNETIAHLRENGRVTVMFCSFEGLPRILRLFCTGRVVETGVDGAFERVVDRMGLKGKVSAGVRAAIVLDIFKVQTSCGFSVPRLALTFDPDTNKPTPTLIKRDTLIKVTEKMDRGDKLEPYRAESNLRSLDGLPGLESARKANGGWRLVWWGRVSNWCRWYRTHIEWVVVMAMVVFHFYSFDAYFVILALSFPLLFG
;
A
#
# COMPACT_ATOMS: atom_id res chain seq x y z
N MET A 1 -3.69 -15.01 11.25
CA MET A 1 -4.19 -13.68 10.83
C MET A 1 -3.14 -12.60 11.09
N PRO A 2 -3.11 -11.52 10.27
CA PRO A 2 -2.28 -10.36 10.56
C PRO A 2 -2.75 -9.64 11.84
N LYS A 3 -1.84 -8.92 12.50
CA LYS A 3 -2.18 -8.01 13.60
C LYS A 3 -2.07 -6.57 13.12
N PHE A 4 -2.97 -5.71 13.56
CA PHE A 4 -3.01 -4.30 13.19
C PHE A 4 -2.78 -3.42 14.42
N TYR A 5 -2.16 -2.26 14.18
CA TYR A 5 -1.91 -1.23 15.19
C TYR A 5 -2.21 0.13 14.56
N ALA A 6 -2.66 1.09 15.37
CA ALA A 6 -2.87 2.47 14.93
C ALA A 6 -1.53 3.19 14.65
N SER A 7 -0.45 2.78 15.31
CA SER A 7 0.88 3.39 15.22
C SER A 7 1.99 2.38 15.48
N LEU A 8 3.24 2.76 15.22
CA LEU A 8 4.42 1.98 15.57
C LEU A 8 4.58 1.89 17.08
N THR A 9 4.79 0.67 17.59
CA THR A 9 5.17 0.45 18.98
C THR A 9 6.68 0.42 19.12
N PRO A 10 7.26 0.74 20.29
CA PRO A 10 8.71 0.71 20.48
C PRO A 10 9.37 -0.62 20.07
N PRO A 11 8.81 -1.81 20.37
CA PRO A 11 9.38 -3.09 19.91
C PRO A 11 9.34 -3.27 18.39
N LEU A 12 8.35 -2.69 17.69
CA LEU A 12 8.27 -2.76 16.23
C LEU A 12 9.24 -1.79 15.58
N THR A 13 9.40 -0.59 16.14
CA THR A 13 10.40 0.39 15.72
C THR A 13 11.81 -0.19 15.85
N GLU A 14 12.15 -0.73 17.02
CA GLU A 14 13.47 -1.34 17.26
C GLU A 14 13.74 -2.49 16.29
N TRP A 15 12.74 -3.35 16.05
CA TRP A 15 12.87 -4.45 15.10
C TRP A 15 13.06 -3.96 13.65
N ALA A 16 12.31 -2.93 13.24
CA ALA A 16 12.39 -2.37 11.88
C ALA A 16 13.74 -1.69 11.62
N SER A 17 14.27 -0.97 12.61
CA SER A 17 15.59 -0.30 12.51
C SER A 17 16.76 -1.28 12.35
N LYS A 18 16.58 -2.56 12.70
CA LYS A 18 17.61 -3.61 12.54
C LYS A 18 17.62 -4.25 11.15
N GLN A 19 16.62 -3.99 10.31
CA GLN A 19 16.57 -4.62 8.98
C GLN A 19 17.52 -3.92 8.02
N SER A 20 18.24 -4.66 7.17
CA SER A 20 19.18 -4.05 6.21
C SER A 20 18.50 -3.49 4.95
N VAL A 21 17.29 -3.96 4.65
CA VAL A 21 16.53 -3.58 3.46
C VAL A 21 15.07 -3.32 3.83
N PHE A 22 14.48 -2.32 3.19
CA PHE A 22 13.05 -2.08 3.21
C PHE A 22 12.53 -1.92 1.77
N PHE A 23 11.23 -2.07 1.60
CA PHE A 23 10.58 -2.01 0.30
C PHE A 23 9.57 -0.88 0.32
N VAL A 24 9.57 -0.06 -0.73
CA VAL A 24 8.64 1.05 -0.89
C VAL A 24 7.73 0.73 -2.04
N SER A 25 6.41 0.71 -1.82
CA SER A 25 5.41 0.63 -2.88
C SER A 25 4.59 1.89 -2.98
N SER A 26 4.29 2.29 -4.21
CA SER A 26 3.49 3.48 -4.53
C SER A 26 2.77 3.25 -5.85
N ALA A 27 1.66 3.95 -6.08
CA ALA A 27 0.92 3.83 -7.33
C ALA A 27 0.29 5.18 -7.71
N PRO A 28 0.22 5.50 -9.00
CA PRO A 28 -0.49 6.68 -9.45
C PRO A 28 -2.01 6.49 -9.24
N LEU A 29 -2.78 7.55 -9.29
CA LEU A 29 -4.25 7.51 -9.34
C LEU A 29 -4.69 6.84 -10.63
N ARG A 30 -3.96 7.10 -11.72
CA ARG A 30 -4.20 6.55 -13.05
C ARG A 30 -2.89 6.04 -13.64
N GLY A 31 -2.86 4.77 -13.98
CA GLY A 31 -1.69 4.13 -14.58
C GLY A 31 -1.87 2.63 -14.64
N LYS A 32 -1.06 1.98 -15.48
CA LYS A 32 -1.10 0.51 -15.64
C LYS A 32 -0.19 -0.22 -14.66
N HIS A 33 0.77 0.47 -14.08
CA HIS A 33 1.83 -0.13 -13.28
C HIS A 33 1.79 0.37 -11.83
N ILE A 34 2.25 -0.50 -10.93
CA ILE A 34 2.45 -0.20 -9.52
C ILE A 34 3.96 -0.22 -9.30
N ASN A 35 4.50 0.83 -8.67
CA ASN A 35 5.92 0.88 -8.35
C ASN A 35 6.21 0.11 -7.07
N LEU A 36 7.29 -0.66 -7.07
CA LEU A 36 7.84 -1.37 -5.91
C LEU A 36 9.37 -1.33 -6.01
N SER A 37 10.03 -0.76 -5.01
CA SER A 37 11.48 -0.60 -5.02
C SER A 37 12.10 -1.06 -3.70
N PRO A 38 13.10 -1.96 -3.71
CA PRO A 38 13.93 -2.22 -2.53
C PRO A 38 14.87 -1.03 -2.27
N LYS A 39 15.13 -0.74 -1.01
CA LYS A 39 16.03 0.32 -0.53
C LYS A 39 16.92 -0.25 0.58
N GLY A 40 18.22 -0.03 0.47
CA GLY A 40 19.19 -0.43 1.50
C GLY A 40 19.28 0.63 2.59
N MET A 41 19.27 0.23 3.86
CA MET A 41 19.37 1.15 5.00
C MET A 41 20.73 1.88 5.09
N GLY A 42 21.78 1.31 4.48
CA GLY A 42 23.09 1.96 4.38
C GLY A 42 23.12 3.13 3.40
N ASP A 43 22.56 2.93 2.21
CA ASP A 43 22.61 3.93 1.13
C ASP A 43 21.43 4.91 1.18
N ALA A 44 20.27 4.44 1.64
CA ALA A 44 19.05 5.23 1.83
C ALA A 44 18.56 5.12 3.28
N PRO A 45 19.25 5.74 4.25
CA PRO A 45 18.85 5.76 5.65
C PRO A 45 17.37 6.10 5.85
N LEU A 46 16.69 5.30 6.66
CA LEU A 46 15.33 5.54 7.16
C LEU A 46 15.40 5.78 8.67
N ALA A 47 14.73 6.84 9.14
CA ALA A 47 14.61 7.19 10.54
C ALA A 47 13.13 7.24 10.97
N PHE A 48 12.85 6.70 12.15
CA PHE A 48 11.54 6.82 12.80
C PHE A 48 11.57 8.04 13.73
N MET A 49 10.82 9.08 13.38
CA MET A 49 10.80 10.35 14.14
C MET A 49 9.73 10.36 15.22
N SER A 50 8.65 9.57 15.06
CA SER A 50 7.61 9.35 16.07
C SER A 50 6.88 8.02 15.80
N PRO A 51 5.93 7.58 16.67
CA PRO A 51 5.08 6.41 16.40
C PRO A 51 4.29 6.49 15.09
N ASN A 52 4.03 7.70 14.59
CA ASN A 52 3.23 7.94 13.38
C ASN A 52 4.02 8.67 12.29
N GLU A 53 5.33 8.86 12.45
CA GLU A 53 6.13 9.62 11.49
C GLU A 53 7.49 8.96 11.26
N ALA A 54 7.83 8.74 10.00
CA ALA A 54 9.12 8.28 9.57
C ALA A 54 9.59 9.09 8.36
N ALA A 55 10.88 9.05 8.06
CA ALA A 55 11.40 9.60 6.81
C ALA A 55 12.55 8.73 6.31
N TYR A 56 12.76 8.72 5.00
CA TYR A 56 13.97 8.17 4.41
C TYR A 56 14.56 9.14 3.38
N VAL A 57 15.88 9.08 3.20
CA VAL A 57 16.55 9.86 2.14
C VAL A 57 16.47 9.13 0.81
N ASP A 58 16.02 9.83 -0.23
CA ASP A 58 15.95 9.33 -1.59
C ASP A 58 17.20 9.73 -2.36
N MET A 59 18.04 8.73 -2.62
CA MET A 59 19.22 8.85 -3.46
C MET A 59 18.84 9.01 -4.92
N THR A 60 19.65 9.75 -5.66
CA THR A 60 19.56 9.87 -7.12
C THR A 60 19.76 8.49 -7.75
N GLY A 61 18.77 8.06 -8.53
CA GLY A 61 18.78 6.83 -9.31
C GLY A 61 18.08 7.03 -10.65
N SER A 62 17.91 5.96 -11.41
CA SER A 62 17.38 6.02 -12.79
C SER A 62 15.90 6.40 -12.92
N GLY A 63 15.11 6.29 -11.85
CA GLY A 63 13.67 6.59 -11.85
C GLY A 63 13.24 7.47 -10.68
N ASN A 64 12.01 7.98 -10.75
CA ASN A 64 11.41 8.88 -9.75
C ASN A 64 9.92 8.53 -9.46
N GLU A 65 9.49 7.32 -9.77
CA GLU A 65 8.09 6.84 -9.63
C GLU A 65 7.47 7.18 -8.27
N THR A 66 8.16 6.85 -7.16
CA THR A 66 7.66 7.18 -5.82
C THR A 66 7.46 8.68 -5.62
N ILE A 67 8.40 9.52 -6.08
CA ILE A 67 8.28 10.99 -5.98
C ILE A 67 7.05 11.46 -6.77
N ALA A 68 6.87 10.98 -8.00
CA ALA A 68 5.75 11.35 -8.85
C ALA A 68 4.39 10.94 -8.22
N HIS A 69 4.27 9.70 -7.76
CA HIS A 69 3.05 9.20 -7.11
C HIS A 69 2.72 9.94 -5.81
N LEU A 70 3.75 10.27 -5.01
CA LEU A 70 3.55 11.02 -3.78
C LEU A 70 3.09 12.45 -4.04
N ARG A 71 3.62 13.11 -5.06
CA ARG A 71 3.15 14.44 -5.49
C ARG A 71 1.72 14.41 -6.02
N GLU A 72 1.31 13.33 -6.69
CA GLU A 72 -0.05 13.20 -7.23
C GLU A 72 -1.08 12.85 -6.15
N ASN A 73 -0.79 11.87 -5.29
CA ASN A 73 -1.81 11.33 -4.39
C ASN A 73 -1.31 10.91 -3.00
N GLY A 74 -0.01 11.01 -2.74
CA GLY A 74 0.57 10.74 -1.43
C GLY A 74 0.55 9.29 -0.95
N ARG A 75 -0.05 8.33 -1.67
CA ARG A 75 -0.18 6.95 -1.15
C ARG A 75 1.13 6.18 -1.26
N VAL A 76 1.58 5.64 -0.14
CA VAL A 76 2.80 4.83 -0.07
C VAL A 76 2.68 3.78 1.02
N THR A 77 3.31 2.63 0.80
CA THR A 77 3.49 1.60 1.83
C THR A 77 4.97 1.28 1.94
N VAL A 78 5.47 1.24 3.17
CA VAL A 78 6.81 0.75 3.48
C VAL A 78 6.70 -0.63 4.11
N MET A 79 7.45 -1.59 3.58
CA MET A 79 7.47 -2.95 4.08
C MET A 79 8.88 -3.36 4.51
N PHE A 80 8.96 -4.06 5.64
CA PHE A 80 10.15 -4.73 6.12
C PHE A 80 9.89 -6.23 6.19
N CYS A 81 10.89 -7.06 5.92
CA CYS A 81 10.82 -8.50 6.09
C CYS A 81 12.05 -9.06 6.80
N SER A 82 11.81 -10.06 7.66
CA SER A 82 12.89 -10.78 8.34
C SER A 82 13.52 -11.80 7.40
N PHE A 83 14.82 -11.64 7.16
CA PHE A 83 15.66 -12.67 6.57
C PHE A 83 16.37 -13.53 7.62
N GLU A 84 16.12 -13.30 8.91
CA GLU A 84 16.75 -13.96 10.06
C GLU A 84 15.81 -14.95 10.75
N GLY A 85 16.20 -15.55 11.88
CA GLY A 85 15.50 -16.65 12.56
C GLY A 85 13.97 -16.54 12.59
N LEU A 86 13.42 -15.53 13.27
CA LEU A 86 11.97 -15.37 13.40
C LEU A 86 11.33 -14.71 12.17
N PRO A 87 10.42 -15.39 11.44
CA PRO A 87 9.78 -14.84 10.26
C PRO A 87 8.77 -13.75 10.63
N ARG A 88 8.99 -12.53 10.14
CA ARG A 88 8.09 -11.39 10.33
C ARG A 88 8.06 -10.53 9.08
N ILE A 89 6.87 -10.02 8.75
CA ILE A 89 6.69 -8.93 7.80
C ILE A 89 5.99 -7.80 8.56
N LEU A 90 6.52 -6.58 8.43
CA LEU A 90 5.93 -5.34 8.94
C LEU A 90 5.57 -4.46 7.75
N ARG A 91 4.36 -3.92 7.72
CA ARG A 91 3.92 -2.91 6.76
C ARG A 91 3.50 -1.65 7.49
N LEU A 92 3.98 -0.52 7.00
CA LEU A 92 3.56 0.82 7.38
C LEU A 92 2.74 1.36 6.22
N PHE A 93 1.45 1.55 6.45
CA PHE A 93 0.57 2.23 5.50
C PHE A 93 0.62 3.72 5.82
N CYS A 94 1.07 4.50 4.83
CA CYS A 94 1.36 5.91 5.03
C CYS A 94 0.76 6.77 3.94
N THR A 95 0.52 8.03 4.27
CA THR A 95 0.63 9.11 3.28
C THR A 95 2.06 9.63 3.29
N GLY A 96 2.54 10.16 2.17
CA GLY A 96 3.89 10.68 2.07
C GLY A 96 3.95 12.00 1.33
N ARG A 97 5.01 12.76 1.63
CA ARG A 97 5.33 14.02 0.96
C ARG A 97 6.81 14.07 0.63
N VAL A 98 7.13 14.76 -0.46
CA VAL A 98 8.49 14.90 -0.98
C VAL A 98 9.07 16.23 -0.51
N VAL A 99 10.29 16.20 0.02
CA VAL A 99 11.07 17.38 0.40
C VAL A 99 12.38 17.35 -0.37
N GLU A 100 12.48 18.14 -1.44
CA GLU A 100 13.66 18.17 -2.32
C GLU A 100 14.80 18.99 -1.71
N THR A 101 16.02 18.64 -2.08
CA THR A 101 17.22 19.43 -1.74
C THR A 101 17.17 20.80 -2.42
N GLY A 102 17.83 21.79 -1.84
CA GLY A 102 17.95 23.14 -2.43
C GLY A 102 16.71 24.03 -2.31
N VAL A 103 15.64 23.58 -1.64
CA VAL A 103 14.40 24.34 -1.46
C VAL A 103 14.24 24.77 0.01
N ASP A 104 14.33 26.08 0.27
CA ASP A 104 13.96 26.79 1.52
C ASP A 104 14.44 26.14 2.84
N GLY A 105 15.59 25.48 2.81
CA GLY A 105 16.17 24.77 3.95
C GLY A 105 15.30 23.61 4.49
N ALA A 106 14.23 23.23 3.78
CA ALA A 106 13.23 22.28 4.27
C ALA A 106 13.81 20.87 4.40
N PHE A 107 14.66 20.49 3.44
CA PHE A 107 15.35 19.22 3.44
C PHE A 107 16.29 19.10 4.65
N GLU A 108 17.07 20.14 4.93
CA GLU A 108 18.03 20.21 6.03
C GLU A 108 17.32 20.06 7.38
N ARG A 109 16.14 20.70 7.54
CA ARG A 109 15.30 20.52 8.75
C ARG A 109 14.84 19.08 8.93
N VAL A 110 14.45 18.39 7.85
CA VAL A 110 14.05 16.98 7.91
C VAL A 110 15.24 16.10 8.26
N VAL A 111 16.38 16.29 7.60
CA VAL A 111 17.63 15.55 7.86
C VAL A 111 18.10 15.71 9.30
N ASP A 112 17.98 16.91 9.88
CA ASP A 112 18.31 17.16 11.28
C ASP A 112 17.40 16.37 12.22
N ARG A 113 16.08 16.39 11.98
CA ARG A 113 15.11 15.56 12.73
C ARG A 113 15.37 14.06 12.59
N MET A 114 15.92 13.62 11.47
CA MET A 114 16.33 12.23 11.25
C MET A 114 17.63 11.86 12.00
N GLY A 115 18.35 12.82 12.60
CA GLY A 115 19.65 12.60 13.24
C GLY A 115 20.79 12.38 12.25
N LEU A 116 20.64 12.83 11.00
CA LEU A 116 21.57 12.62 9.89
C LEU A 116 22.37 13.87 9.51
N LYS A 117 22.37 14.90 10.37
CA LYS A 117 23.11 16.15 10.13
C LYS A 117 24.58 15.87 9.80
N GLY A 118 25.05 16.35 8.65
CA GLY A 118 26.42 16.13 8.16
C GLY A 118 26.75 14.71 7.68
N LYS A 119 25.75 13.80 7.63
CA LYS A 119 25.92 12.39 7.23
C LYS A 119 25.22 12.04 5.91
N VAL A 120 24.69 13.05 5.22
CA VAL A 120 23.96 12.88 3.96
C VAL A 120 24.96 13.02 2.80
N SER A 121 24.93 12.08 1.86
CA SER A 121 25.81 12.10 0.69
C SER A 121 25.34 13.13 -0.35
N ALA A 122 26.26 13.56 -1.21
CA ALA A 122 25.94 14.46 -2.33
C ALA A 122 24.95 13.87 -3.34
N GLY A 123 24.71 12.56 -3.31
CA GLY A 123 23.78 11.89 -4.22
C GLY A 123 22.31 12.00 -3.80
N VAL A 124 21.99 12.54 -2.62
CA VAL A 124 20.60 12.68 -2.17
C VAL A 124 19.88 13.79 -2.93
N ARG A 125 18.68 13.48 -3.44
CA ARG A 125 17.83 14.44 -4.16
C ARG A 125 16.59 14.89 -3.37
N ALA A 126 16.13 14.07 -2.43
CA ALA A 126 14.97 14.38 -1.62
C ALA A 126 14.96 13.60 -0.31
N ALA A 127 14.19 14.07 0.67
CA ALA A 127 13.70 13.27 1.78
C ALA A 127 12.22 12.96 1.55
N ILE A 128 11.84 11.70 1.77
CA ILE A 128 10.46 11.25 1.70
C ILE A 128 9.95 11.13 3.13
N VAL A 129 9.07 12.05 3.51
CA VAL A 129 8.43 12.05 4.84
C VAL A 129 7.15 11.24 4.76
N LEU A 130 6.93 10.39 5.77
CA LEU A 130 5.88 9.39 5.82
C LEU A 130 5.04 9.60 7.08
N ASP A 131 3.76 9.88 6.87
CA ASP A 131 2.74 9.95 7.92
C ASP A 131 2.04 8.59 8.01
N ILE A 132 2.38 7.82 9.02
CA ILE A 132 1.92 6.44 9.24
C ILE A 132 0.54 6.51 9.90
N PHE A 133 -0.49 6.01 9.20
CA PHE A 133 -1.86 5.95 9.73
C PHE A 133 -2.29 4.54 10.16
N LYS A 134 -1.54 3.51 9.73
CA LYS A 134 -1.83 2.11 10.10
C LYS A 134 -0.58 1.24 9.98
N VAL A 135 -0.40 0.36 10.96
CA VAL A 135 0.68 -0.62 10.97
C VAL A 135 0.09 -2.02 10.94
N GLN A 136 0.73 -2.91 10.18
CA GLN A 136 0.35 -4.31 10.09
C GLN A 136 1.56 -5.22 10.27
N THR A 137 1.42 -6.23 11.10
CA THR A 137 2.35 -7.36 11.13
C THR A 137 1.69 -8.63 10.57
N SER A 138 2.46 -9.43 9.84
CA SER A 138 2.05 -10.73 9.36
C SER A 138 3.18 -11.74 9.47
N CYS A 139 2.82 -13.02 9.60
CA CYS A 139 3.78 -14.12 9.61
C CYS A 139 4.49 -14.21 8.26
N GLY A 140 5.82 -14.25 8.26
CA GLY A 140 6.65 -14.45 7.05
C GLY A 140 6.98 -15.92 6.79
N PHE A 141 6.06 -16.85 7.07
CA PHE A 141 6.35 -18.29 7.13
C PHE A 141 6.84 -18.91 5.82
N SER A 142 6.62 -18.24 4.68
CA SER A 142 7.15 -18.62 3.36
C SER A 142 8.36 -17.81 2.91
N VAL A 143 8.67 -16.69 3.57
CA VAL A 143 9.85 -15.88 3.23
C VAL A 143 11.09 -16.72 3.53
N PRO A 144 12.09 -16.81 2.65
CA PRO A 144 13.31 -17.56 2.94
C PRO A 144 14.16 -16.88 4.02
N ARG A 145 15.05 -17.66 4.65
CA ARG A 145 16.11 -17.15 5.52
C ARG A 145 17.37 -16.93 4.68
N LEU A 146 18.04 -15.79 4.84
CA LEU A 146 19.37 -15.59 4.29
C LEU A 146 20.39 -16.28 5.22
N ALA A 147 21.25 -17.12 4.66
CA ALA A 147 22.31 -17.80 5.37
C ALA A 147 23.56 -17.90 4.51
N LEU A 148 24.70 -18.20 5.14
CA LEU A 148 25.90 -18.60 4.41
C LEU A 148 25.95 -20.13 4.35
N THR A 149 26.11 -20.66 3.15
CA THR A 149 26.46 -22.07 2.92
C THR A 149 27.93 -22.14 2.56
N PHE A 150 28.63 -23.14 3.08
CA PHE A 150 30.06 -23.29 2.85
C PHE A 150 30.31 -24.40 1.83
N ASP A 151 31.16 -24.10 0.86
CA ASP A 151 31.64 -25.08 -0.10
C ASP A 151 32.39 -26.22 0.64
N PRO A 152 32.06 -27.50 0.43
CA PRO A 152 32.65 -28.60 1.19
C PRO A 152 34.16 -28.75 1.03
N ASP A 153 34.69 -28.39 -0.14
CA ASP A 153 36.10 -28.61 -0.48
C ASP A 153 36.97 -27.38 -0.16
N THR A 154 36.41 -26.18 -0.32
CA THR A 154 37.15 -24.92 -0.20
C THR A 154 36.78 -24.10 1.03
N ASN A 155 35.75 -24.49 1.78
CA ASN A 155 35.18 -23.78 2.93
C ASN A 155 34.85 -22.30 2.65
N LYS A 156 34.59 -21.95 1.38
CA LYS A 156 34.22 -20.58 0.99
C LYS A 156 32.73 -20.33 1.27
N PRO A 157 32.37 -19.20 1.91
CA PRO A 157 30.98 -18.87 2.17
C PRO A 157 30.28 -18.34 0.91
N THR A 158 29.08 -18.87 0.64
CA THR A 158 28.17 -18.41 -0.41
C THR A 158 26.84 -17.98 0.22
N PRO A 159 26.36 -16.75 -0.05
CA PRO A 159 25.03 -16.32 0.40
C PRO A 159 23.93 -17.14 -0.28
N THR A 160 23.10 -17.79 0.53
CA THR A 160 22.04 -18.70 0.06
C THR A 160 20.72 -18.40 0.77
N LEU A 161 19.63 -18.46 0.02
CA LEU A 161 18.28 -18.38 0.55
C LEU A 161 17.77 -19.78 0.92
N ILE A 162 17.67 -20.05 2.22
CA ILE A 162 17.17 -21.31 2.76
C ILE A 162 15.64 -21.23 2.90
N LYS A 163 14.94 -22.20 2.32
CA LYS A 163 13.47 -22.30 2.36
C LYS A 163 12.95 -22.48 3.80
N ARG A 164 11.72 -22.02 4.03
CA ARG A 164 10.97 -22.28 5.27
C ARG A 164 9.78 -23.18 4.98
N ASP A 165 9.74 -24.35 5.61
CA ASP A 165 8.61 -25.29 5.46
C ASP A 165 7.48 -25.01 6.44
N THR A 166 7.61 -23.96 7.26
CA THR A 166 6.65 -23.62 8.32
C THR A 166 5.24 -23.41 7.76
N LEU A 167 5.11 -22.75 6.61
CA LEU A 167 3.80 -22.52 6.00
C LEU A 167 3.13 -23.84 5.56
N ILE A 168 3.90 -24.73 4.93
CA ILE A 168 3.41 -26.05 4.48
C ILE A 168 2.96 -26.87 5.69
N LYS A 169 3.83 -27.02 6.70
CA LYS A 169 3.53 -27.78 7.93
C LYS A 169 2.30 -27.26 8.68
N VAL A 170 2.14 -25.93 8.77
CA VAL A 170 0.95 -25.31 9.39
C VAL A 170 -0.30 -25.60 8.57
N THR A 171 -0.21 -25.54 7.24
CA THR A 171 -1.35 -25.78 6.35
C THR A 171 -1.77 -27.25 6.39
N GLU A 172 -0.84 -28.20 6.32
CA GLU A 172 -1.11 -29.64 6.48
C GLU A 172 -1.71 -29.98 7.85
N LYS A 173 -1.29 -29.26 8.90
CA LYS A 173 -1.89 -29.42 10.23
C LYS A 173 -3.33 -28.88 10.28
N MET A 174 -3.61 -27.76 9.61
CA MET A 174 -4.97 -27.22 9.52
C MET A 174 -5.88 -28.13 8.70
N ASP A 175 -5.35 -28.69 7.61
CA ASP A 175 -6.06 -29.61 6.72
C ASP A 175 -6.45 -30.90 7.44
N ARG A 176 -5.48 -31.57 8.09
CA ARG A 176 -5.72 -32.76 8.92
C ARG A 176 -6.69 -32.54 10.08
N GLY A 177 -6.93 -31.30 10.47
CA GLY A 177 -7.84 -30.94 11.55
C GLY A 177 -9.17 -30.34 11.07
N ASP A 178 -9.48 -30.39 9.77
CA ASP A 178 -10.67 -29.80 9.14
C ASP A 178 -10.84 -28.29 9.40
N LYS A 179 -9.73 -27.58 9.67
CA LYS A 179 -9.72 -26.13 9.99
C LYS A 179 -9.39 -25.26 8.79
N LEU A 180 -8.93 -25.84 7.68
CA LEU A 180 -8.44 -25.09 6.54
C LEU A 180 -9.56 -24.31 5.81
N GLU A 181 -10.68 -24.96 5.50
CA GLU A 181 -11.81 -24.29 4.84
C GLU A 181 -12.49 -23.25 5.75
N PRO A 182 -12.78 -23.52 7.04
CA PRO A 182 -13.25 -22.49 7.96
C PRO A 182 -12.29 -21.29 8.05
N TYR A 183 -10.99 -21.54 8.11
CA TYR A 183 -9.99 -20.47 8.14
C TYR A 183 -10.01 -19.61 6.86
N ARG A 184 -10.13 -20.23 5.68
CA ARG A 184 -10.28 -19.51 4.39
C ARG A 184 -11.57 -18.71 4.34
N ALA A 185 -12.68 -19.30 4.80
CA ALA A 185 -13.99 -18.66 4.85
C ALA A 185 -13.98 -17.39 5.71
N GLU A 186 -13.27 -17.41 6.84
CA GLU A 186 -13.15 -16.27 7.73
C GLU A 186 -12.09 -15.25 7.26
N SER A 187 -10.87 -15.72 6.98
CA SER A 187 -9.70 -14.87 6.78
C SER A 187 -9.54 -14.34 5.34
N ASN A 188 -10.23 -14.92 4.35
CA ASN A 188 -10.03 -14.60 2.94
C ASN A 188 -11.31 -14.10 2.25
N LEU A 189 -12.31 -13.68 3.04
CA LEU A 189 -13.57 -13.18 2.51
C LEU A 189 -13.42 -11.82 1.81
N ARG A 190 -12.58 -10.93 2.35
CA ARG A 190 -12.38 -9.56 1.85
C ARG A 190 -10.93 -9.09 1.97
N SER A 191 -10.54 -8.14 1.11
CA SER A 191 -9.29 -7.39 1.26
C SER A 191 -9.38 -6.35 2.38
N LEU A 192 -8.26 -5.69 2.69
CA LEU A 192 -8.23 -4.57 3.65
C LEU A 192 -9.10 -3.38 3.21
N ASP A 193 -9.27 -3.20 1.90
CA ASP A 193 -10.13 -2.18 1.29
C ASP A 193 -11.58 -2.66 1.09
N GLY A 194 -11.92 -3.80 1.69
CA GLY A 194 -13.25 -4.41 1.62
C GLY A 194 -13.58 -5.05 0.27
N LEU A 195 -12.61 -5.22 -0.63
CA LEU A 195 -12.82 -5.87 -1.91
C LEU A 195 -13.19 -7.35 -1.72
N PRO A 196 -14.12 -7.91 -2.50
CA PRO A 196 -14.43 -9.32 -2.48
C PRO A 196 -13.17 -10.20 -2.67
N GLY A 197 -12.89 -11.09 -1.71
CA GLY A 197 -11.73 -12.01 -1.69
C GLY A 197 -11.97 -13.33 -2.44
N LEU A 198 -11.69 -14.48 -1.80
CA LEU A 198 -11.87 -15.80 -2.41
C LEU A 198 -13.35 -16.11 -2.70
N GLU A 199 -13.61 -16.72 -3.86
CA GLU A 199 -14.97 -17.13 -4.22
C GLU A 199 -15.49 -18.28 -3.34
N SER A 200 -14.63 -19.26 -3.03
CA SER A 200 -14.95 -20.36 -2.11
C SER A 200 -15.33 -19.83 -0.72
N ALA A 201 -14.58 -18.87 -0.19
CA ALA A 201 -14.87 -18.22 1.08
C ALA A 201 -16.24 -17.50 1.05
N ARG A 202 -16.57 -16.79 -0.03
CA ARG A 202 -17.89 -16.17 -0.19
C ARG A 202 -19.00 -17.21 -0.27
N LYS A 203 -18.80 -18.28 -1.03
CA LYS A 203 -19.78 -19.37 -1.17
C LYS A 203 -20.05 -20.05 0.17
N ALA A 204 -19.01 -20.26 0.98
CA ALA A 204 -19.13 -20.84 2.32
C ALA A 204 -19.93 -19.95 3.30
N ASN A 205 -19.80 -18.62 3.21
CA ASN A 205 -20.47 -17.68 4.14
C ASN A 205 -21.90 -17.29 3.72
N GLY A 206 -22.24 -17.33 2.44
CA GLY A 206 -23.53 -16.80 1.96
C GLY A 206 -24.00 -17.37 0.63
N GLY A 207 -23.49 -18.54 0.24
CA GLY A 207 -23.86 -19.25 -0.98
C GLY A 207 -23.58 -18.46 -2.25
N TRP A 208 -24.30 -18.83 -3.32
CA TRP A 208 -24.18 -18.18 -4.64
C TRP A 208 -24.58 -16.70 -4.65
N ARG A 209 -25.46 -16.29 -3.72
CA ARG A 209 -25.85 -14.88 -3.56
C ARG A 209 -24.64 -14.00 -3.26
N LEU A 210 -23.80 -14.39 -2.29
CA LEU A 210 -22.62 -13.58 -1.92
C LEU A 210 -21.55 -13.58 -3.02
N VAL A 211 -21.42 -14.68 -3.77
CA VAL A 211 -20.55 -14.76 -4.96
C VAL A 211 -21.02 -13.79 -6.03
N TRP A 212 -22.30 -13.81 -6.37
CA TRP A 212 -22.90 -12.93 -7.37
C TRP A 212 -22.71 -11.45 -6.99
N TRP A 213 -23.02 -11.08 -5.74
CA TRP A 213 -22.77 -9.71 -5.25
C TRP A 213 -21.30 -9.31 -5.31
N GLY A 214 -20.38 -10.24 -5.03
CA GLY A 214 -18.95 -10.00 -5.19
C GLY A 214 -18.55 -9.69 -6.64
N ARG A 215 -19.08 -10.45 -7.60
CA ARG A 215 -18.83 -10.23 -9.04
C ARG A 215 -19.42 -8.91 -9.52
N VAL A 216 -20.66 -8.60 -9.15
CA VAL A 216 -21.32 -7.32 -9.49
C VAL A 216 -20.56 -6.15 -8.88
N SER A 217 -20.16 -6.23 -7.60
CA SER A 217 -19.37 -5.20 -6.93
C SER A 217 -18.03 -4.93 -7.63
N ASN A 218 -17.33 -5.99 -8.05
CA ASN A 218 -16.09 -5.85 -8.80
C ASN A 218 -16.31 -5.22 -10.18
N TRP A 219 -17.37 -5.64 -10.88
CA TRP A 219 -17.74 -5.06 -12.17
C TRP A 219 -18.05 -3.56 -12.04
N CYS A 220 -18.88 -3.16 -11.08
CA CYS A 220 -19.19 -1.75 -10.83
C CYS A 220 -17.95 -0.93 -10.50
N ARG A 221 -17.02 -1.47 -9.71
CA ARG A 221 -15.74 -0.80 -9.38
C ARG A 221 -14.84 -0.66 -10.60
N TRP A 222 -14.76 -1.70 -11.43
CA TRP A 222 -13.94 -1.69 -12.64
C TRP A 222 -14.44 -0.64 -13.64
N TYR A 223 -15.76 -0.56 -13.83
CA TYR A 223 -16.39 0.39 -14.74
C TYR A 223 -16.78 1.71 -14.07
N ARG A 224 -16.33 1.98 -12.84
CA ARG A 224 -16.73 3.14 -12.05
C ARG A 224 -16.60 4.45 -12.82
N THR A 225 -15.46 4.68 -13.46
CA THR A 225 -15.23 5.90 -14.25
C THR A 225 -16.24 6.02 -15.38
N HIS A 226 -16.55 4.94 -16.09
CA HIS A 226 -17.54 4.96 -17.17
C HIS A 226 -18.96 5.22 -16.63
N ILE A 227 -19.31 4.60 -15.50
CA ILE A 227 -20.59 4.82 -14.82
C ILE A 227 -20.72 6.28 -14.38
N GLU A 228 -19.68 6.86 -13.77
CA GLU A 228 -19.65 8.26 -13.37
C GLU A 228 -19.84 9.19 -14.58
N TRP A 229 -19.19 8.91 -15.71
CA TRP A 229 -19.41 9.66 -16.95
C TRP A 229 -20.85 9.57 -17.46
N VAL A 230 -21.45 8.38 -17.47
CA VAL A 230 -22.85 8.20 -17.88
C VAL A 230 -23.79 8.98 -16.97
N VAL A 231 -23.57 8.94 -15.65
CA VAL A 231 -24.38 9.70 -14.67
C VAL A 231 -24.24 11.20 -14.90
N VAL A 232 -23.03 11.72 -15.08
CA VAL A 232 -22.79 13.15 -15.35
C VAL A 232 -23.48 13.57 -16.64
N MET A 233 -23.34 12.79 -17.72
CA MET A 233 -24.00 13.09 -18.99
C MET A 233 -25.53 13.08 -18.87
N ALA A 234 -26.10 12.10 -18.15
CA ALA A 234 -27.54 12.05 -17.89
C ALA A 234 -28.03 13.27 -17.10
N MET A 235 -27.26 13.72 -16.08
CA MET A 235 -27.59 14.92 -15.31
C MET A 235 -27.53 16.20 -16.16
N VAL A 236 -26.54 16.31 -17.05
CA VAL A 236 -26.43 17.45 -17.98
C VAL A 236 -27.63 17.48 -18.93
N VAL A 237 -27.97 16.35 -19.55
CA VAL A 237 -29.15 16.24 -20.44
C VAL A 237 -30.42 16.60 -19.67
N PHE A 238 -30.62 16.03 -18.48
CA PHE A 238 -31.78 16.35 -17.64
C PHE A 238 -31.88 17.84 -17.31
N HIS A 239 -30.75 18.50 -17.04
CA HIS A 239 -30.74 19.94 -16.76
C HIS A 239 -31.21 20.77 -17.95
N PHE A 240 -30.74 20.48 -19.16
CA PHE A 240 -31.17 21.20 -20.37
C PHE A 240 -32.66 20.99 -20.67
N TYR A 241 -33.16 19.75 -20.61
CA TYR A 241 -34.59 19.48 -20.80
C TYR A 241 -35.46 20.16 -19.73
N SER A 242 -34.99 20.22 -18.49
CA SER A 242 -35.71 20.92 -17.42
C SER A 242 -35.69 22.43 -17.64
N PHE A 243 -34.60 23.00 -18.14
CA PHE A 243 -34.50 24.43 -18.44
C PHE A 243 -35.45 24.85 -19.56
N ASP A 244 -35.53 24.06 -20.64
CA ASP A 244 -36.49 24.29 -21.72
C ASP A 244 -37.94 24.17 -21.23
N ALA A 245 -38.23 23.16 -20.38
CA ALA A 245 -39.54 23.03 -19.75
C ALA A 245 -39.88 24.22 -18.85
N TYR A 246 -38.90 24.75 -18.09
CA TYR A 246 -39.07 25.97 -17.30
C TYR A 246 -39.36 27.18 -18.17
N PHE A 247 -38.67 27.35 -19.31
CA PHE A 247 -38.92 28.45 -20.24
C PHE A 247 -40.32 28.37 -20.87
N VAL A 248 -40.76 27.17 -21.25
CA VAL A 248 -42.12 26.93 -21.76
C VAL A 248 -43.17 27.22 -20.68
N ILE A 249 -42.97 26.77 -19.44
CA ILE A 249 -43.87 27.05 -18.32
C ILE A 249 -43.90 28.56 -18.03
N LEU A 250 -42.76 29.25 -18.03
CA LEU A 250 -42.68 30.69 -17.81
C LEU A 250 -43.41 31.47 -18.92
N ALA A 251 -43.22 31.08 -20.19
CA ALA A 251 -43.90 31.67 -21.34
C ALA A 251 -45.42 31.45 -21.32
N LEU A 252 -45.88 30.28 -20.87
CA LEU A 252 -47.31 29.98 -20.70
C LEU A 252 -47.93 30.69 -19.48
N SER A 253 -47.13 30.99 -18.45
CA SER A 253 -47.61 31.61 -17.20
C SER A 253 -47.66 33.13 -17.24
N PHE A 254 -46.95 33.78 -18.17
CA PHE A 254 -46.97 35.23 -18.38
C PHE A 254 -47.16 35.61 -19.86
N PRO A 255 -48.37 35.45 -20.43
CA PRO A 255 -48.63 35.82 -21.83
C PRO A 255 -48.56 37.34 -22.10
N LEU A 256 -48.60 38.17 -21.05
CA LEU A 256 -48.78 39.63 -21.14
C LEU A 256 -47.48 40.45 -21.07
N LEU A 257 -46.30 39.81 -20.98
CA LEU A 257 -45.00 40.52 -20.91
C LEU A 257 -44.29 40.65 -22.27
N PHE A 258 -44.84 40.07 -23.34
CA PHE A 258 -44.28 40.11 -24.70
C PHE A 258 -45.30 40.59 -25.76
N GLY A 259 -46.34 41.32 -25.34
CA GLY A 259 -47.31 41.99 -26.21
C GLY A 259 -47.16 43.50 -26.16
#